data_AF-A0A2A4XH85-F1
#
_entry.id   AF-A0A2A4XH85-F1
#
_cell.length_a   1.000
_cell.length_b   1.000
_cell.length_c   1.000
_cell.angle_alpha   90.00
_cell.angle_beta   90.00
_cell.angle_gamma   90.00
#
_symmetry.space_group_name_H-M   'P 1'
#
loop_
_entity.id
_entity.type
_entity.pdbx_description
1 polymer ?
#
loop_
_entity_poly.entity_id
_entity_poly.type
_entity_poly.pdbx_seq_one_letter_code
_entity_poly.pdbx_strand_id
1 'polypeptide(L)'
;MKKSRLISAALLSVTLSFAQAGLSQSLVDGNYVSDGAENGTGKCTLSITSFEQKHKYGDDTFDLESSGDGACEWTAIGVSKNYVITAGLVTSGGTAAFVMLSFPFGPAGKRVELIAFDVDGSIRNKEAFSKI
;
A
#
# COMPACT_ATOMS: atom_id res chain seq x y z
N MET A 1 0.56 46.63 27.09
CA MET A 1 0.84 45.36 26.36
C MET A 1 -0.36 44.39 26.43
N LYS A 2 -1.54 44.61 25.82
CA LYS A 2 -2.71 43.79 26.26
C LYS A 2 -3.77 43.28 25.28
N LYS A 3 -3.78 43.56 23.97
CA LYS A 3 -4.78 42.92 23.07
C LYS A 3 -4.23 42.41 21.73
N SER A 4 -3.39 43.20 21.06
CA SER A 4 -2.83 42.80 19.74
C SER A 4 -1.95 41.53 19.80
N ARG A 5 -1.11 41.36 20.83
CA ARG A 5 -0.27 40.15 20.97
C ARG A 5 -1.04 38.86 21.27
N LEU A 6 -2.21 38.97 21.92
CA LEU A 6 -3.08 37.84 22.22
C LEU A 6 -3.80 37.33 20.96
N ILE A 7 -4.21 38.25 20.08
CA ILE A 7 -4.86 37.91 18.81
C ILE A 7 -3.88 37.22 17.86
N SER A 8 -2.64 37.73 17.76
CA SER A 8 -1.60 37.10 16.94
C SER A 8 -1.22 35.70 17.43
N ALA A 9 -1.15 35.49 18.76
CA ALA A 9 -0.86 34.17 19.32
C ALA A 9 -1.99 33.17 19.06
N ALA A 10 -3.26 33.60 19.13
CA ALA A 10 -4.41 32.76 18.84
C ALA A 10 -4.46 32.33 17.37
N LEU A 11 -4.16 33.24 16.43
CA LEU A 11 -4.09 32.93 15.00
C LEU A 11 -2.98 31.93 14.66
N LEU A 12 -1.82 32.02 15.31
CA LEU A 12 -0.72 31.06 15.16
C LEU A 12 -1.05 29.68 15.72
N SER A 13 -1.78 29.59 16.83
CA SER A 13 -2.19 28.29 17.38
C SER A 13 -3.20 27.56 16.49
N VAL A 14 -4.09 28.31 15.83
CA VAL A 14 -5.12 27.74 14.94
C VAL A 14 -4.48 27.19 13.67
N THR A 15 -3.49 27.87 13.07
CA THR A 15 -2.80 27.37 11.87
C THR A 15 -1.95 26.13 12.14
N LEU A 16 -1.34 26.01 13.33
CA LEU A 16 -0.62 24.79 13.72
C LEU A 16 -1.55 23.57 13.87
N SER A 17 -2.78 23.76 14.37
CA SER A 17 -3.75 22.66 14.51
C SER A 17 -4.30 22.15 13.18
N PHE A 18 -4.44 23.01 12.17
CA PHE A 18 -4.89 22.60 10.84
C PHE A 18 -3.80 21.92 9.99
N ALA A 19 -2.52 22.17 10.26
CA ALA A 19 -1.41 21.51 9.55
C ALA A 19 -1.29 20.01 9.89
N GLN A 20 -1.79 19.57 11.04
CA GLN A 20 -1.70 18.16 11.47
C GLN A 20 -2.74 17.24 10.81
N ALA A 21 -3.75 17.78 10.12
CA ALA A 21 -4.78 16.98 9.46
C ALA A 21 -4.33 16.35 8.12
N GLY A 22 -3.14 16.70 7.62
CA GLY A 22 -2.61 16.18 6.34
C GLY A 22 -1.65 14.99 6.46
N LEU A 23 -1.37 14.49 7.67
CA LEU A 23 -0.29 13.51 7.92
C LEU A 23 -0.76 12.08 8.19
N SER A 24 -2.05 11.77 8.01
CA SER A 24 -2.55 10.39 8.13
C SER A 24 -2.59 9.64 6.79
N GLN A 25 -1.84 10.09 5.78
CA GLN A 25 -1.71 9.31 4.55
C GLN A 25 -0.93 8.05 4.87
N SER A 26 -1.53 6.89 4.58
CA SER A 26 -0.85 5.60 4.67
C SER A 26 0.43 5.65 3.82
N LEU A 27 1.58 5.36 4.44
CA LEU A 27 2.89 5.47 3.79
C LEU A 27 3.06 4.46 2.65
N VAL A 28 2.29 3.38 2.70
CA VAL A 28 2.29 2.30 1.70
C VAL A 28 1.32 2.55 0.55
N ASP A 29 0.45 3.57 0.64
CA ASP A 29 -0.50 3.87 -0.42
C ASP A 29 0.22 4.46 -1.63
N GLY A 30 -0.19 4.04 -2.82
CA GLY A 30 0.31 4.55 -4.09
C GLY A 30 0.48 3.48 -5.15
N ASN A 31 1.05 3.92 -6.28
CA ASN A 31 1.28 3.08 -7.44
C ASN A 31 2.76 2.66 -7.49
N TYR A 32 2.96 1.40 -7.81
CA TYR A 32 4.26 0.75 -7.91
C TYR A 32 4.38 0.09 -9.29
N VAL A 33 5.58 0.06 -9.84
CA VAL A 33 5.87 -0.58 -11.13
C VAL A 33 6.89 -1.67 -10.93
N SER A 34 6.62 -2.85 -11.50
CA SER A 34 7.57 -3.95 -11.51
C SER A 34 8.81 -3.60 -12.32
N ASP A 35 9.97 -4.14 -11.96
CA ASP A 35 11.19 -3.98 -12.75
C ASP A 35 11.04 -4.55 -14.20
N GLY A 36 10.04 -5.42 -14.42
CA GLY A 36 9.76 -6.10 -15.68
C GLY A 36 10.56 -7.40 -15.81
N ALA A 37 10.06 -8.38 -16.57
CA ALA A 37 10.81 -9.61 -16.83
C ALA A 37 11.81 -9.41 -17.99
N GLU A 38 13.02 -9.98 -17.90
CA GLU A 38 14.03 -9.99 -18.99
C GLU A 38 13.49 -10.62 -20.30
N ASN A 39 12.36 -11.33 -20.24
CA ASN A 39 11.78 -12.11 -21.34
C ASN A 39 10.71 -11.36 -22.16
N GLY A 40 10.61 -10.03 -22.04
CA GLY A 40 9.65 -9.24 -22.82
C GLY A 40 8.20 -9.31 -22.32
N THR A 41 7.98 -9.86 -21.11
CA THR A 41 6.70 -9.78 -20.40
C THR A 41 6.55 -8.36 -19.87
N GLY A 42 5.41 -7.72 -20.15
CA GLY A 42 5.15 -6.31 -19.84
C GLY A 42 5.37 -5.94 -18.37
N LYS A 43 5.58 -4.66 -18.09
CA LYS A 43 5.69 -4.16 -16.72
C LYS A 43 4.31 -4.23 -16.05
N CYS A 44 4.23 -4.87 -14.89
CA CYS A 44 3.05 -4.84 -14.06
C CYS A 44 3.01 -3.54 -13.25
N THR A 45 1.83 -2.93 -13.14
CA THR A 45 1.57 -1.84 -12.21
C THR A 45 0.77 -2.39 -11.04
N LEU A 46 1.15 -2.06 -9.82
CA LEU A 46 0.48 -2.43 -8.58
C LEU A 46 -0.01 -1.16 -7.89
N SER A 47 -1.31 -1.05 -7.66
CA SER A 47 -1.93 0.00 -6.86
C SER A 47 -2.25 -0.55 -5.47
N ILE A 48 -1.79 0.15 -4.45
CA ILE A 48 -2.08 -0.14 -3.04
C ILE A 48 -2.91 1.02 -2.51
N THR A 49 -4.14 0.72 -2.09
CA THR A 49 -5.07 1.72 -1.54
C THR A 49 -5.54 1.28 -0.16
N SER A 50 -5.36 2.12 0.86
CA SER A 50 -5.88 1.83 2.19
C SER A 50 -7.39 2.06 2.26
N PHE A 51 -8.09 1.22 3.03
CA PHE A 51 -9.46 1.52 3.44
C PHE A 51 -9.43 2.40 4.69
N GLU A 52 -9.83 3.67 4.57
CA GLU A 52 -9.92 4.59 5.72
C GLU A 52 -11.13 4.29 6.62
N GLN A 53 -11.14 3.14 7.28
CA GLN A 53 -12.10 2.86 8.33
C GLN A 53 -11.37 2.68 9.66
N LYS A 54 -11.61 3.59 10.62
CA LYS A 54 -11.04 3.48 11.96
C LYS A 54 -11.57 2.21 12.63
N HIS A 55 -10.74 1.17 12.70
CA HIS A 55 -11.08 -0.05 13.39
C HIS A 55 -10.79 0.07 14.90
N LYS A 56 -11.74 -0.40 15.74
CA LYS A 56 -11.53 -0.48 17.20
C LYS A 56 -10.50 -1.56 17.56
N TYR A 57 -10.43 -2.60 16.72
CA TYR A 57 -9.51 -3.73 16.79
C TYR A 57 -9.21 -4.19 15.36
N GLY A 58 -7.98 -4.56 15.08
CA GLY A 58 -7.53 -4.98 13.75
C GLY A 58 -6.47 -4.04 13.20
N ASP A 59 -5.62 -4.59 12.35
CA ASP A 59 -4.63 -3.83 11.60
C ASP A 59 -5.26 -3.22 10.32
N ASP A 60 -4.57 -2.29 9.67
CA ASP A 60 -5.09 -1.60 8.49
C ASP A 60 -5.35 -2.56 7.32
N THR A 61 -6.48 -2.38 6.64
CA THR A 61 -6.87 -3.13 5.45
C THR A 61 -6.55 -2.38 4.16
N PHE A 62 -6.15 -3.12 3.13
CA PHE A 62 -5.71 -2.59 1.84
C PHE A 62 -6.41 -3.29 0.70
N ASP A 63 -6.82 -2.51 -0.29
CA ASP A 63 -7.14 -2.96 -1.63
C ASP A 63 -5.86 -2.99 -2.47
N LEU A 64 -5.63 -4.10 -3.15
CA LEU A 64 -4.49 -4.32 -4.00
C LEU A 64 -4.99 -4.65 -5.40
N GLU A 65 -4.64 -3.81 -6.36
CA GLU A 65 -4.96 -4.04 -7.76
C GLU A 65 -3.67 -4.09 -8.56
N SER A 66 -3.46 -5.18 -9.30
CA SER A 66 -2.41 -5.25 -10.30
C SER A 66 -2.99 -5.28 -11.70
N SER A 67 -2.40 -4.44 -12.55
CA SER A 67 -2.79 -4.23 -13.93
C SER A 67 -1.58 -4.36 -14.85
N GLY A 68 -1.79 -4.88 -16.05
CA GLY A 68 -0.77 -5.10 -17.07
C GLY A 68 -1.26 -6.14 -18.06
N ASP A 69 -0.35 -6.87 -18.71
CA ASP A 69 -0.73 -7.93 -19.64
C ASP A 69 -0.66 -9.31 -18.97
N GLY A 70 -1.70 -10.12 -19.14
CA GLY A 70 -1.72 -11.55 -18.78
C GLY A 70 -1.55 -11.81 -17.27
N ALA A 71 -0.35 -12.22 -16.85
CA ALA A 71 -0.09 -12.61 -15.46
C ALA A 71 -0.11 -11.43 -14.46
N CYS A 72 -0.08 -10.19 -14.96
CA CYS A 72 -0.18 -8.98 -14.14
C CYS A 72 -1.61 -8.65 -13.68
N GLU A 73 -2.65 -9.25 -14.27
CA GLU A 73 -4.04 -8.87 -14.00
C GLU A 73 -4.60 -9.65 -12.81
N TRP A 74 -4.68 -8.98 -11.65
CA TRP A 74 -5.30 -9.55 -10.47
C TRP A 74 -5.74 -8.47 -9.47
N THR A 75 -6.74 -8.79 -8.67
CA THR A 75 -7.14 -7.98 -7.51
C THR A 75 -7.09 -8.79 -6.22
N ALA A 76 -6.77 -8.15 -5.10
CA ALA A 76 -6.62 -8.79 -3.81
C ALA A 76 -7.00 -7.84 -2.67
N ILE A 77 -7.49 -8.40 -1.57
CA ILE A 77 -7.77 -7.62 -0.36
C ILE A 77 -6.94 -8.20 0.77
N GLY A 78 -6.21 -7.33 1.47
CA GLY A 78 -5.26 -7.72 2.49
C GLY A 78 -5.29 -6.90 3.75
N VAL A 79 -4.63 -7.42 4.77
CA VAL A 79 -4.36 -6.74 6.05
C VAL A 79 -2.86 -6.54 6.19
N SER A 80 -2.44 -5.37 6.66
CA SER A 80 -1.03 -5.12 6.95
C SER A 80 -0.69 -5.44 8.40
N LYS A 81 0.50 -5.95 8.67
CA LYS A 81 1.07 -6.01 10.02
C LYS A 81 2.58 -5.97 9.92
N ASN A 82 3.24 -5.15 10.74
CA ASN A 82 4.70 -5.07 10.80
C ASN A 82 5.38 -4.94 9.41
N TYR A 83 4.87 -4.07 8.54
CA TYR A 83 5.41 -3.83 7.20
C TYR A 83 5.28 -5.00 6.23
N VAL A 84 4.32 -5.89 6.46
CA VAL A 84 3.93 -6.95 5.55
C VAL A 84 2.43 -6.87 5.32
N ILE A 85 1.97 -6.85 4.07
CA ILE A 85 0.56 -6.98 3.71
C ILE A 85 0.32 -8.41 3.26
N THR A 86 -0.62 -9.10 3.90
CA THR A 86 -1.07 -10.42 3.46
C THR A 86 -2.46 -10.30 2.88
N ALA A 87 -2.67 -10.76 1.65
CA ALA A 87 -3.93 -10.62 0.93
C ALA A 87 -4.37 -11.92 0.28
N GLY A 88 -5.69 -12.12 0.21
CA GLY A 88 -6.30 -13.16 -0.62
C GLY A 88 -6.60 -12.60 -2.01
N LEU A 89 -6.20 -13.32 -3.06
CA LEU A 89 -6.53 -12.94 -4.43
C LEU A 89 -8.03 -13.16 -4.67
N VAL A 90 -8.71 -12.11 -5.12
CA VAL A 90 -10.13 -12.09 -5.48
C VAL A 90 -10.31 -12.49 -6.95
N THR A 91 -9.42 -12.04 -7.82
CA THR A 91 -9.41 -12.39 -9.24
C THR A 91 -8.00 -12.78 -9.67
N SER A 92 -7.78 -14.06 -9.97
CA SER A 92 -6.49 -14.60 -10.44
C SER A 92 -6.76 -15.73 -11.43
N GLY A 93 -7.22 -15.38 -12.64
CA GLY A 93 -7.45 -16.35 -13.72
C GLY A 93 -8.30 -17.58 -13.36
N GLY A 94 -9.14 -17.51 -12.32
CA GLY A 94 -10.00 -18.61 -11.84
C GLY A 94 -9.44 -19.51 -10.72
N THR A 95 -8.20 -19.30 -10.25
CA THR A 95 -7.60 -20.12 -9.18
C THR A 95 -7.43 -19.30 -7.90
N ALA A 96 -7.90 -19.83 -6.77
CA ALA A 96 -7.67 -19.23 -5.46
C ALA A 96 -6.18 -19.23 -5.14
N ALA A 97 -5.65 -18.09 -4.69
CA ALA A 97 -4.26 -17.91 -4.33
C ALA A 97 -4.12 -16.76 -3.33
N PHE A 98 -2.98 -16.66 -2.70
CA PHE A 98 -2.64 -15.62 -1.73
C PHE A 98 -1.45 -14.82 -2.21
N VAL A 99 -1.37 -13.55 -1.82
CA VAL A 99 -0.18 -12.73 -2.04
C VAL A 99 0.29 -12.13 -0.73
N MET A 100 1.61 -12.02 -0.62
CA MET A 100 2.27 -11.34 0.47
C MET A 100 3.15 -10.24 -0.11
N LEU A 101 2.90 -9.00 0.31
CA LEU A 101 3.75 -7.86 0.02
C LEU A 101 4.62 -7.57 1.24
N SER A 102 5.93 -7.52 1.04
CA SER A 102 6.91 -7.17 2.07
C SER A 102 7.58 -5.85 1.72
N PHE A 103 7.75 -4.99 2.72
CA PHE A 103 8.46 -3.72 2.60
C PHE A 103 9.83 -3.83 3.29
N PRO A 104 10.89 -4.29 2.59
CA PRO A 104 12.18 -4.64 3.21
C PRO A 104 12.88 -3.45 3.87
N PHE A 105 12.58 -2.24 3.43
CA PHE A 105 13.14 -0.99 3.98
C PHE A 105 12.10 -0.19 4.79
N GLY A 106 11.02 -0.85 5.22
CA GLY A 106 9.89 -0.23 5.88
C GLY A 106 8.91 0.46 4.91
N PRO A 107 7.81 1.01 5.42
CA PRO A 107 6.67 1.46 4.61
C PRO A 107 6.95 2.78 3.87
N ALA A 108 7.95 3.54 4.33
CA ALA A 108 8.49 4.69 3.61
C ALA A 108 9.49 4.30 2.51
N GLY A 109 9.88 3.03 2.43
CA GLY A 109 10.74 2.51 1.38
C GLY A 109 10.05 2.55 0.02
N LYS A 110 10.83 2.81 -1.03
CA LYS A 110 10.30 2.81 -2.41
C LYS A 110 10.13 1.40 -2.99
N ARG A 111 10.65 0.36 -2.34
CA ARG A 111 10.65 -1.01 -2.85
C ARG A 111 9.65 -1.87 -2.10
N VAL A 112 8.89 -2.64 -2.85
CA VAL A 112 7.96 -3.69 -2.40
C VAL A 112 8.37 -5.00 -3.02
N GLU A 113 8.32 -6.07 -2.24
CA GLU A 113 8.52 -7.44 -2.73
C GLU A 113 7.20 -8.20 -2.61
N LEU A 114 6.73 -8.75 -3.74
CA LEU A 114 5.54 -9.56 -3.84
C LEU A 114 5.93 -11.03 -3.91
N ILE A 115 5.25 -11.85 -3.12
CA ILE A 115 5.29 -13.31 -3.23
C ILE A 115 3.87 -13.82 -3.37
N ALA A 116 3.57 -14.52 -4.46
CA ALA A 116 2.30 -15.19 -4.68
C ALA A 116 2.40 -16.66 -4.29
N PHE A 117 1.38 -17.16 -3.61
CA PHE A 117 1.25 -18.54 -3.14
C PHE A 117 -0.02 -19.17 -3.70
N ASP A 118 0.06 -20.43 -4.11
CA ASP A 118 -1.13 -21.24 -4.35
C ASP A 118 -1.75 -21.70 -3.01
N VAL A 119 -2.95 -22.31 -3.07
CA VAL A 119 -3.70 -22.74 -1.87
C VAL A 119 -2.93 -23.77 -1.03
N ASP A 120 -2.03 -24.54 -1.64
CA ASP A 120 -1.17 -25.51 -0.97
C ASP A 120 0.07 -24.89 -0.30
N GLY A 121 0.24 -23.57 -0.41
CA GLY A 121 1.38 -22.81 0.14
C GLY A 121 2.62 -22.85 -0.73
N SER A 122 2.58 -23.49 -1.91
CA SER A 122 3.68 -23.44 -2.86
C SER A 122 3.85 -22.03 -3.44
N ILE A 123 5.09 -21.64 -3.69
CA ILE A 123 5.39 -20.33 -4.25
C ILE A 123 5.14 -20.37 -5.75
N ARG A 124 4.19 -19.56 -6.20
CA ARG A 124 3.82 -19.43 -7.61
C ARG A 124 4.64 -18.39 -8.34
N ASN A 125 4.87 -17.24 -7.72
CA ASN A 125 5.62 -16.14 -8.32
C ASN A 125 6.31 -15.28 -7.26
N LYS A 126 7.41 -14.62 -7.64
CA LYS A 126 8.07 -13.58 -6.86
C LYS A 126 8.40 -12.40 -7.76
N GLU A 127 7.95 -11.22 -7.39
CA GLU A 127 8.18 -10.00 -8.14
C GLU A 127 8.60 -8.87 -7.22
N ALA A 128 9.38 -7.94 -7.75
CA ALA A 128 9.76 -6.73 -7.04
C ALA A 128 9.16 -5.52 -7.77
N PHE A 129 8.60 -4.61 -6.98
CA PHE A 129 7.98 -3.38 -7.44
C PHE A 129 8.67 -2.17 -6.82
N SER A 130 8.73 -1.09 -7.58
CA SER A 130 9.26 0.20 -7.16
C SER A 130 8.18 1.27 -7.25
N LYS A 131 8.01 2.07 -6.19
CA LYS A 131 7.06 3.19 -6.13
C LYS A 131 7.40 4.23 -7.19
N ILE A 132 6.39 4.67 -7.93
CA ILE A 132 6.50 5.72 -8.97
C ILE A 132 6.57 7.10 -8.30
#